data_AF-A0A397ZKY4-F1
#
_entry.id   AF-A0A397ZKY4-F1
#
_cell.length_a   1.000
_cell.length_b   1.000
_cell.length_c   1.000
_cell.angle_alpha   90.00
_cell.angle_beta   90.00
_cell.angle_gamma   90.00
#
_symmetry.space_group_name_H-M   'P 1'
#
loop_
_entity.id
_entity.type
_entity.pdbx_description
1 polymer ?
#
loop_
_entity_poly.entity_id
_entity_poly.type
_entity_poly.pdbx_seq_one_letter_code
_entity_poly.pdbx_strand_id
1 'polypeptide(L)'
;MEITNVNEYEAIAKEKLPKMVYDYYASGAEDQWTLQENRNAFARILFRPRILIDVTKIDMTTTILGFKISMPIMVAPTAMQKMAHPEGELATARASSAAGTIMTLSSWTTSSVEEVASTGPGIRFFQIRFFQLQVYKNRKVVEQLVRRAERAGFKAIVLTGDAPRLGRRESDIKNRFTLPPNLALKNFEGLDHGKIDELIIIKYYPANDSGLASYAGGQIDRTLSWKDVQWLQTITNMPILVKGVLTGEDGKSLETIDSSNTLYVCSDWKTSGILTCC
;
A
#
# COMPACT_ATOMS: atom_id res chain seq x y z
N MET A 1 9.68 -1.35 -30.64
CA MET A 1 9.67 -0.05 -29.95
C MET A 1 10.31 -0.27 -28.59
N GLU A 2 11.31 0.54 -28.24
CA GLU A 2 12.00 0.47 -26.96
C GLU A 2 11.24 1.32 -25.92
N ILE A 3 11.10 0.83 -24.69
CA ILE A 3 10.47 1.57 -23.59
C ILE A 3 11.55 2.43 -22.93
N THR A 4 11.28 3.73 -22.80
CA THR A 4 12.24 4.75 -22.37
C THR A 4 11.85 5.49 -21.09
N ASN A 5 10.56 5.44 -20.70
CA ASN A 5 10.09 6.09 -19.48
C ASN A 5 8.94 5.33 -18.80
N VAL A 6 8.65 5.69 -17.54
CA VAL A 6 7.65 4.99 -16.72
C VAL A 6 6.23 5.13 -17.28
N ASN A 7 5.88 6.28 -17.88
CA ASN A 7 4.52 6.53 -18.37
C ASN A 7 4.14 5.64 -19.56
N GLU A 8 5.12 5.20 -20.36
CA GLU A 8 4.87 4.28 -21.47
C GLU A 8 4.34 2.92 -21.00
N TYR A 9 4.69 2.47 -19.79
CA TYR A 9 4.11 1.26 -19.21
C TYR A 9 2.61 1.42 -18.94
N GLU A 10 2.12 2.62 -18.62
CA GLU A 10 0.69 2.86 -18.41
C GLU A 10 -0.10 2.67 -19.71
N ALA A 11 0.44 3.14 -20.84
CA ALA A 11 -0.17 2.93 -22.16
C ALA A 11 -0.20 1.44 -22.54
N ILE A 12 0.92 0.73 -22.36
CA ILE A 12 1.00 -0.72 -22.62
C ILE A 12 0.05 -1.50 -21.70
N ALA A 13 -0.04 -1.11 -20.43
CA ALA A 13 -0.97 -1.72 -19.47
C ALA A 13 -2.43 -1.50 -19.90
N LYS A 14 -2.77 -0.31 -20.40
CA LYS A 14 -4.11 0.00 -20.93
C LYS A 14 -4.50 -0.87 -22.13
N GLU A 15 -3.53 -1.18 -22.99
CA GLU A 15 -3.74 -2.02 -24.16
C GLU A 15 -3.87 -3.51 -23.79
N LYS A 16 -3.12 -3.98 -22.80
CA LYS A 16 -3.03 -5.41 -22.46
C LYS A 16 -4.02 -5.87 -21.38
N LEU A 17 -4.35 -5.00 -20.42
CA LEU A 17 -5.20 -5.38 -19.29
C LEU A 17 -6.69 -5.29 -19.67
N PRO A 18 -7.54 -6.17 -19.13
CA PRO A 18 -8.99 -5.98 -19.21
C PRO A 18 -9.38 -4.61 -18.65
N LYS A 19 -10.35 -3.94 -19.28
CA LYS A 19 -10.79 -2.58 -18.89
C LYS A 19 -11.06 -2.44 -17.39
N MET A 20 -11.77 -3.39 -16.79
CA MET A 20 -12.07 -3.38 -15.35
C MET A 20 -10.80 -3.38 -14.47
N VAL A 21 -9.78 -4.13 -14.88
CA VAL A 21 -8.51 -4.26 -14.15
C VAL A 21 -7.66 -3.00 -14.34
N TYR A 22 -7.54 -2.52 -15.58
CA TYR A 22 -6.82 -1.27 -15.85
C TYR A 22 -7.45 -0.10 -15.09
N ASP A 23 -8.77 0.08 -15.21
CA ASP A 23 -9.50 1.16 -14.55
C ASP A 23 -9.38 1.07 -13.02
N TYR A 24 -9.34 -0.13 -12.44
CA TYR A 24 -9.13 -0.31 -11.00
C TYR A 24 -7.78 0.25 -10.52
N TYR A 25 -6.72 0.06 -11.32
CA TYR A 25 -5.38 0.56 -10.99
C TYR A 25 -5.21 2.04 -11.34
N ALA A 26 -5.74 2.47 -12.48
CA ALA A 26 -5.54 3.82 -13.01
C ALA A 26 -6.46 4.87 -12.38
N SER A 27 -7.61 4.48 -11.82
CA SER A 27 -8.62 5.43 -11.36
C SER A 27 -8.31 6.11 -10.02
N GLY A 28 -8.58 7.41 -9.99
CA GLY A 28 -8.68 8.24 -8.78
C GLY A 28 -10.12 8.32 -8.25
N ALA A 29 -10.31 9.13 -7.21
CA ALA A 29 -11.63 9.40 -6.64
C ALA A 29 -12.41 10.44 -7.48
N GLU A 30 -13.70 10.19 -7.70
CA GLU A 30 -14.67 11.09 -8.34
C GLU A 30 -14.13 11.68 -9.65
N ASP A 31 -14.06 13.01 -9.78
CA ASP A 31 -13.56 13.71 -10.98
C ASP A 31 -12.04 13.57 -11.19
N GLN A 32 -11.35 12.85 -10.29
CA GLN A 32 -9.92 12.53 -10.37
C GLN A 32 -9.01 13.77 -10.40
N TRP A 33 -9.48 14.90 -9.88
CA TRP A 33 -8.73 16.15 -9.84
C TRP A 33 -7.37 15.97 -9.15
N THR A 34 -7.35 15.37 -7.95
CA THR A 34 -6.12 15.15 -7.19
C THR A 34 -5.18 14.17 -7.88
N LEU A 35 -5.69 13.20 -8.65
CA LEU A 35 -4.84 12.28 -9.43
C LEU A 35 -4.05 13.04 -10.50
N GLN A 36 -4.72 13.96 -11.21
CA GLN A 36 -4.06 14.82 -12.19
C GLN A 36 -3.11 15.79 -11.51
N GLU A 37 -3.55 16.40 -10.41
CA GLU A 37 -2.78 17.41 -9.70
C GLU A 37 -1.48 16.87 -9.10
N ASN A 38 -1.44 15.61 -8.68
CA ASN A 38 -0.20 15.01 -8.19
C ASN A 38 0.91 14.92 -9.23
N ARG A 39 0.56 14.71 -10.51
CA ARG A 39 1.54 14.78 -11.60
C ARG A 39 1.88 16.24 -11.92
N ASN A 40 0.88 17.10 -12.00
CA ASN A 40 1.05 18.51 -12.34
C ASN A 40 1.88 19.28 -11.29
N ALA A 41 1.81 18.90 -10.02
CA ALA A 41 2.54 19.54 -8.93
C ALA A 41 4.05 19.51 -9.11
N PHE A 42 4.60 18.37 -9.58
CA PHE A 42 6.03 18.27 -9.85
C PHE A 42 6.49 19.24 -10.95
N ALA A 43 5.64 19.53 -11.95
CA ALA A 43 5.97 20.46 -13.02
C ALA A 43 6.07 21.93 -12.55
N ARG A 44 5.56 22.24 -11.35
CA ARG A 44 5.66 23.58 -10.75
C ARG A 44 6.92 23.77 -9.90
N ILE A 45 7.71 22.72 -9.68
CA ILE A 45 8.97 22.77 -8.95
C ILE A 45 10.11 22.89 -9.96
N LEU A 46 10.86 23.99 -9.90
CA LEU A 46 11.97 24.26 -10.83
C LEU A 46 13.31 23.94 -10.18
N PHE A 47 14.22 23.36 -10.96
CA PHE A 47 15.59 23.11 -10.52
C PHE A 47 16.46 24.38 -10.58
N ARG A 48 17.38 24.48 -9.61
CA ARG A 48 18.47 25.46 -9.63
C ARG A 48 19.80 24.69 -9.61
N PRO A 49 20.21 24.12 -10.76
CA PRO A 49 21.37 23.25 -10.82
C PRO A 49 22.63 24.00 -10.39
N ARG A 50 23.49 23.31 -9.63
CA ARG A 50 24.79 23.82 -9.24
C ARG A 50 25.82 23.32 -10.25
N ILE A 51 26.53 24.24 -10.88
CA ILE A 51 27.52 23.93 -11.91
C ILE A 51 28.94 23.80 -11.33
N LEU A 52 29.84 23.18 -12.08
CA LEU A 52 31.25 22.96 -11.71
C LEU A 52 31.42 22.16 -10.40
N ILE A 53 30.54 21.20 -10.15
CA ILE A 53 30.66 20.22 -9.08
C ILE A 53 31.13 18.90 -9.69
N ASP A 54 32.13 18.27 -9.07
CA ASP A 54 32.56 16.92 -9.46
C ASP A 54 31.44 15.92 -9.11
N VAL A 55 30.81 15.39 -10.15
CA VAL A 55 29.76 14.37 -10.08
C VAL A 55 30.22 13.05 -10.73
N THR A 56 31.54 12.81 -10.83
CA THR A 56 32.11 11.56 -11.36
C THR A 56 31.67 10.34 -10.56
N LYS A 57 31.37 10.51 -9.27
CA LYS A 57 30.80 9.50 -8.38
C LYS A 57 29.51 10.01 -7.77
N ILE A 58 28.39 9.39 -8.14
CA ILE A 58 27.08 9.66 -7.57
C ILE A 58 26.72 8.47 -6.67
N ASP A 59 26.60 8.73 -5.38
CA ASP A 59 26.10 7.75 -4.41
C ASP A 59 24.64 8.06 -4.09
N MET A 60 23.72 7.17 -4.50
CA MET A 60 22.30 7.26 -4.19
C MET A 60 21.91 6.42 -2.97
N THR A 61 22.87 5.74 -2.34
CA THR A 61 22.55 4.89 -1.19
C THR A 61 22.05 5.74 -0.03
N THR A 62 21.08 5.20 0.70
CA THR A 62 20.50 5.86 1.87
C THR A 62 20.08 4.82 2.90
N THR A 63 19.62 5.28 4.06
CA THR A 63 19.16 4.43 5.16
C THR A 63 17.73 4.79 5.52
N ILE A 64 16.83 3.82 5.48
CA ILE A 64 15.42 3.97 5.88
C ILE A 64 15.18 3.02 7.05
N LEU A 65 14.80 3.55 8.22
CA LEU A 65 14.56 2.77 9.46
C LEU A 65 15.74 1.89 9.88
N GLY A 66 16.97 2.37 9.66
CA GLY A 66 18.19 1.60 9.94
C GLY A 66 18.59 0.59 8.85
N PHE A 67 17.80 0.45 7.78
CA PHE A 67 18.12 -0.43 6.66
C PHE A 67 18.74 0.36 5.50
N LYS A 68 19.96 -0.03 5.11
CA LYS A 68 20.62 0.53 3.93
C LYS A 68 19.94 0.05 2.65
N ILE A 69 19.61 0.98 1.76
CA ILE A 69 19.03 0.73 0.43
C ILE A 69 19.89 1.39 -0.67
N SER A 70 19.77 0.90 -1.90
CA SER A 70 20.56 1.35 -3.06
C SER A 70 20.19 2.74 -3.57
N MET A 71 18.93 3.15 -3.38
CA MET A 71 18.36 4.41 -3.88
C MET A 71 17.14 4.82 -3.03
N PRO A 72 16.81 6.12 -2.93
CA PRO A 72 15.66 6.62 -2.17
C PRO A 72 14.32 6.43 -2.91
N ILE A 73 14.15 5.29 -3.59
CA ILE A 73 12.96 4.95 -4.38
C ILE A 73 12.50 3.56 -3.94
N MET A 74 11.32 3.45 -3.33
CA MET A 74 10.77 2.19 -2.82
C MET A 74 9.43 1.87 -3.48
N VAL A 75 8.99 0.62 -3.38
CA VAL A 75 7.72 0.17 -3.98
C VAL A 75 6.56 0.37 -3.00
N ALA A 76 5.56 1.12 -3.47
CA ALA A 76 4.31 1.40 -2.78
C ALA A 76 3.42 0.16 -2.61
N PRO A 77 2.60 0.07 -1.55
CA PRO A 77 1.66 -1.03 -1.37
C PRO A 77 0.45 -0.93 -2.32
N THR A 78 0.48 -1.74 -3.37
CA THR A 78 -0.62 -1.91 -4.33
C THR A 78 -1.29 -3.27 -4.11
N ALA A 79 -2.62 -3.27 -4.07
CA ALA A 79 -3.43 -4.47 -3.82
C ALA A 79 -3.57 -5.34 -5.08
N MET A 80 -3.79 -6.65 -4.86
CA MET A 80 -4.22 -7.63 -5.87
C MET A 80 -3.35 -7.67 -7.15
N GLN A 81 -2.02 -7.72 -7.04
CA GLN A 81 -1.11 -7.57 -8.19
C GLN A 81 -1.21 -8.72 -9.21
N LYS A 82 -1.75 -9.88 -8.82
CA LYS A 82 -1.97 -11.00 -9.77
C LYS A 82 -3.05 -10.72 -10.83
N MET A 83 -3.82 -9.64 -10.71
CA MET A 83 -4.68 -9.19 -11.82
C MET A 83 -3.87 -8.56 -12.97
N ALA A 84 -2.69 -7.99 -12.67
CA ALA A 84 -1.82 -7.37 -13.67
C ALA A 84 -0.88 -8.38 -14.35
N HIS A 85 -0.37 -9.36 -13.59
CA HIS A 85 0.53 -10.40 -14.09
C HIS A 85 0.44 -11.66 -13.22
N PRO A 86 0.50 -12.89 -13.76
CA PRO A 86 0.34 -14.12 -12.97
C PRO A 86 1.28 -14.25 -11.75
N GLU A 87 2.49 -13.72 -11.84
CA GLU A 87 3.45 -13.72 -10.72
C GLU A 87 3.13 -12.68 -9.63
N GLY A 88 2.37 -11.62 -9.97
CA GLY A 88 1.92 -10.57 -9.06
C GLY A 88 2.99 -10.08 -8.08
N GLU A 89 2.68 -10.18 -6.79
CA GLU A 89 3.56 -9.70 -5.71
C GLU A 89 4.91 -10.42 -5.65
N LEU A 90 5.02 -11.64 -6.17
CA LEU A 90 6.27 -12.39 -6.17
C LEU A 90 7.29 -11.80 -7.14
N ALA A 91 6.83 -11.35 -8.31
CA ALA A 91 7.67 -10.64 -9.28
C ALA A 91 8.16 -9.32 -8.68
N THR A 92 7.26 -8.56 -8.06
CA THR A 92 7.59 -7.30 -7.38
C THR A 92 8.61 -7.52 -6.27
N ALA A 93 8.45 -8.55 -5.44
CA ALA A 93 9.38 -8.86 -4.36
C ALA A 93 10.79 -9.21 -4.86
N ARG A 94 10.89 -10.01 -5.92
CA ARG A 94 12.18 -10.31 -6.57
C ARG A 94 12.81 -9.06 -7.16
N ALA A 95 12.02 -8.23 -7.86
CA ALA A 95 12.50 -7.00 -8.48
C ALA A 95 13.01 -5.99 -7.44
N SER A 96 12.27 -5.75 -6.36
CA SER A 96 12.70 -4.87 -5.26
C SER A 96 13.99 -5.36 -4.61
N SER A 97 14.11 -6.68 -4.39
CA SER A 97 15.29 -7.29 -3.79
C SER A 97 16.51 -7.16 -4.69
N ALA A 98 16.36 -7.46 -6.00
CA ALA A 98 17.41 -7.29 -6.99
C ALA A 98 17.83 -5.83 -7.17
N ALA A 99 16.88 -4.90 -7.09
CA ALA A 99 17.16 -3.46 -7.11
C ALA A 99 17.78 -2.94 -5.81
N GLY A 100 17.81 -3.73 -4.73
CA GLY A 100 18.34 -3.32 -3.43
C GLY A 100 17.48 -2.27 -2.71
N THR A 101 16.17 -2.30 -2.91
CA THR A 101 15.22 -1.36 -2.28
C THR A 101 14.08 -2.06 -1.54
N ILE A 102 13.27 -1.28 -0.82
CA ILE A 102 12.16 -1.75 0.00
C ILE A 102 10.92 -2.02 -0.85
N MET A 103 10.24 -3.12 -0.55
CA MET A 103 8.87 -3.39 -1.00
C MET A 103 7.90 -3.21 0.16
N THR A 104 6.86 -2.41 0.00
CA THR A 104 5.71 -2.41 0.93
C THR A 104 4.62 -3.33 0.38
N LEU A 105 4.28 -4.40 1.10
CA LEU A 105 3.24 -5.34 0.72
C LEU A 105 1.88 -4.88 1.27
N SER A 106 0.83 -4.85 0.44
CA SER A 106 -0.52 -4.55 0.93
C SER A 106 -1.13 -5.74 1.68
N SER A 107 -1.97 -5.47 2.69
CA SER A 107 -2.78 -6.53 3.32
C SER A 107 -3.74 -7.20 2.34
N TRP A 108 -4.20 -6.50 1.30
CA TRP A 108 -5.09 -7.01 0.25
C TRP A 108 -4.31 -7.52 -0.97
N THR A 109 -3.39 -8.45 -0.75
CA THR A 109 -2.55 -9.01 -1.82
C THR A 109 -3.00 -10.40 -2.21
N THR A 110 -2.70 -10.77 -3.44
CA THR A 110 -3.00 -12.07 -4.04
C THR A 110 -1.89 -13.11 -3.82
N SER A 111 -0.94 -12.78 -2.94
CA SER A 111 0.12 -13.63 -2.44
C SER A 111 0.29 -13.33 -0.94
N SER A 112 0.50 -14.35 -0.12
CA SER A 112 0.63 -14.17 1.34
C SER A 112 2.00 -13.56 1.72
N VAL A 113 2.12 -13.06 2.95
CA VAL A 113 3.43 -12.63 3.48
C VAL A 113 4.49 -13.74 3.42
N GLU A 114 4.12 -15.01 3.61
CA GLU A 114 5.06 -16.14 3.49
C GLU A 114 5.47 -16.41 2.05
N GLU A 115 4.51 -16.42 1.12
CA GLU A 115 4.80 -16.60 -0.31
C GLU A 115 5.73 -15.49 -0.81
N VAL A 116 5.51 -14.26 -0.36
CA VAL A 116 6.36 -13.12 -0.70
C VAL A 116 7.75 -13.24 -0.04
N ALA A 117 7.83 -13.67 1.22
CA ALA A 117 9.09 -13.87 1.91
C ALA A 117 9.92 -15.01 1.30
N SER A 118 9.27 -16.06 0.77
CA SER A 118 9.95 -17.21 0.15
C SER A 118 10.65 -16.89 -1.17
N THR A 119 10.36 -15.72 -1.77
CA THR A 119 11.05 -15.25 -2.99
C THR A 119 12.55 -14.97 -2.80
N GLY A 120 13.01 -14.85 -1.54
CA GLY A 120 14.41 -14.64 -1.21
C GLY A 120 14.63 -13.54 -0.16
N PRO A 121 15.89 -13.22 0.17
CA PRO A 121 16.21 -12.11 1.07
C PRO A 121 15.79 -10.78 0.46
N GLY A 122 15.30 -9.85 1.28
CA GLY A 122 14.86 -8.52 0.86
C GLY A 122 14.27 -7.73 2.02
N ILE A 123 14.31 -6.40 1.94
CA ILE A 123 13.70 -5.52 2.96
C ILE A 123 12.24 -5.30 2.58
N ARG A 124 11.33 -5.70 3.47
CA ARG A 124 9.90 -5.68 3.21
C ARG A 124 9.16 -5.03 4.36
N PHE A 125 8.26 -4.10 4.04
CA PHE A 125 7.32 -3.51 4.99
C PHE A 125 5.93 -4.08 4.72
N PHE A 126 5.11 -4.18 5.77
CA PHE A 126 3.77 -4.74 5.67
C PHE A 126 2.73 -3.65 5.92
N GLN A 127 1.95 -3.31 4.90
CA GLN A 127 0.89 -2.34 5.05
C GLN A 127 -0.34 -2.98 5.68
N ILE A 128 -0.74 -2.41 6.81
CA ILE A 128 -2.03 -2.66 7.42
C ILE A 128 -2.93 -1.47 7.12
N ARG A 129 -4.13 -1.78 6.65
CA ARG A 129 -5.20 -0.79 6.59
C ARG A 129 -6.07 -1.07 7.79
N PHE A 130 -6.20 -0.11 8.69
CA PHE A 130 -7.37 -0.10 9.57
C PHE A 130 -8.56 0.29 8.72
N PHE A 131 -8.98 -0.67 7.92
CA PHE A 131 -10.16 -0.51 7.13
C PHE A 131 -11.35 -0.83 8.01
N GLN A 132 -12.42 -0.10 7.78
CA GLN A 132 -13.75 -0.32 8.32
C GLN A 132 -14.39 -1.60 7.74
N LEU A 133 -13.73 -2.73 7.98
CA LEU A 133 -14.22 -4.07 7.75
C LEU A 133 -14.28 -4.76 9.10
N GLN A 134 -15.33 -5.54 9.34
CA GLN A 134 -15.47 -6.33 10.57
C GLN A 134 -14.24 -7.19 10.89
N VAL A 135 -13.51 -7.61 9.85
CA VAL A 135 -12.27 -8.37 9.97
C VAL A 135 -11.23 -7.59 10.79
N TYR A 136 -11.12 -6.27 10.60
CA TYR A 136 -10.19 -5.43 11.36
C TYR A 136 -10.79 -4.84 12.64
N LYS A 137 -12.13 -4.78 12.75
CA LYS A 137 -12.81 -4.59 14.07
C LYS A 137 -12.43 -5.69 15.03
N ASN A 138 -12.31 -6.92 14.52
CA ASN A 138 -11.70 -8.00 15.25
C ASN A 138 -10.18 -7.76 15.31
N ARG A 139 -9.74 -7.04 16.35
CA ARG A 139 -8.32 -6.79 16.62
C ARG A 139 -7.47 -8.05 16.61
N LYS A 140 -8.06 -9.24 16.85
CA LYS A 140 -7.38 -10.53 16.71
C LYS A 140 -6.91 -10.81 15.29
N VAL A 141 -7.62 -10.37 14.24
CA VAL A 141 -7.16 -10.58 12.86
C VAL A 141 -5.99 -9.66 12.54
N VAL A 142 -6.05 -8.40 12.99
CA VAL A 142 -4.89 -7.49 12.88
C VAL A 142 -3.69 -8.10 13.61
N GLU A 143 -3.87 -8.57 14.84
CA GLU A 143 -2.80 -9.18 15.61
C GLU A 143 -2.23 -10.41 14.90
N GLN A 144 -3.09 -11.30 14.38
CA GLN A 144 -2.66 -12.45 13.58
C GLN A 144 -1.84 -12.01 12.36
N LEU A 145 -2.29 -10.99 11.62
CA LEU A 145 -1.57 -10.45 10.46
C LEU A 145 -0.21 -9.84 10.83
N VAL A 146 -0.15 -9.06 11.93
CA VAL A 146 1.10 -8.49 12.46
C VAL A 146 2.07 -9.60 12.81
N ARG A 147 1.64 -10.59 13.60
CA ARG A 147 2.48 -11.75 13.98
C ARG A 147 2.92 -12.55 12.76
N ARG A 148 2.05 -12.69 11.76
CA ARG A 148 2.35 -13.38 10.51
C ARG A 148 3.44 -12.64 9.73
N ALA A 149 3.36 -11.31 9.64
CA ALA A 149 4.38 -10.47 9.03
C ALA A 149 5.72 -10.51 9.80
N GLU A 150 5.70 -10.46 11.14
CA GLU A 150 6.90 -10.61 11.98
C GLU A 150 7.61 -11.95 11.72
N ARG A 151 6.85 -13.06 11.74
CA ARG A 151 7.39 -14.41 11.45
C ARG A 151 7.94 -14.53 10.04
N ALA A 152 7.33 -13.85 9.07
CA ALA A 152 7.81 -13.79 7.69
C ALA A 152 9.02 -12.84 7.50
N GLY A 153 9.51 -12.21 8.58
CA GLY A 153 10.73 -11.40 8.56
C GLY A 153 10.55 -9.98 8.02
N PHE A 154 9.30 -9.49 7.95
CA PHE A 154 9.02 -8.10 7.61
C PHE A 154 9.62 -7.16 8.66
N LYS A 155 9.94 -5.93 8.24
CA LYS A 155 10.80 -5.02 9.00
C LYS A 155 10.07 -3.81 9.58
N ALA A 156 8.88 -3.51 9.08
CA ALA A 156 8.04 -2.41 9.57
C ALA A 156 6.56 -2.65 9.23
N ILE A 157 5.68 -2.02 9.99
CA ILE A 157 4.25 -1.89 9.65
C ILE A 157 4.02 -0.53 8.99
N VAL A 158 3.30 -0.49 7.88
CA VAL A 158 2.78 0.75 7.30
C VAL A 158 1.29 0.83 7.58
N LEU A 159 0.91 1.61 8.58
CA LEU A 159 -0.48 1.82 8.96
C LEU A 159 -1.12 2.88 8.06
N THR A 160 -2.19 2.54 7.37
CA THR A 160 -2.97 3.50 6.58
C THR A 160 -4.02 4.20 7.44
N GLY A 161 -3.89 5.52 7.61
CA GLY A 161 -4.79 6.40 8.39
C GLY A 161 -5.75 7.26 7.56
N ASP A 162 -5.49 7.44 6.25
CA ASP A 162 -6.29 8.29 5.35
C ASP A 162 -7.58 7.65 4.81
N ALA A 163 -7.80 6.36 5.06
CA ALA A 163 -8.86 5.59 4.42
C ALA A 163 -9.87 5.02 5.43
N PRO A 164 -10.48 5.84 6.31
CA PRO A 164 -11.54 5.36 7.20
C PRO A 164 -12.73 4.84 6.38
N ARG A 165 -13.00 5.44 5.22
CA ARG A 165 -13.93 4.90 4.20
C ARG A 165 -13.20 4.80 2.86
N LEU A 166 -13.67 3.91 1.99
CA LEU A 166 -13.17 3.90 0.62
C LEU A 166 -13.65 5.17 -0.09
N GLY A 167 -12.72 5.83 -0.78
CA GLY A 167 -13.05 6.86 -1.76
C GLY A 167 -13.92 6.30 -2.87
N ARG A 168 -14.80 7.16 -3.41
CA ARG A 168 -15.72 6.78 -4.50
C ARG A 168 -14.97 6.81 -5.82
N ARG A 169 -14.67 5.62 -6.37
CA ARG A 169 -14.03 5.48 -7.68
C ARG A 169 -15.09 5.08 -8.71
N GLU A 170 -15.50 6.03 -9.55
CA GLU A 170 -16.63 5.84 -10.45
C GLU A 170 -16.41 4.72 -11.46
N SER A 171 -15.18 4.55 -11.94
CA SER A 171 -14.84 3.49 -12.88
C SER A 171 -15.09 2.11 -12.29
N ASP A 172 -14.77 1.89 -11.01
CA ASP A 172 -15.08 0.62 -10.33
C ASP A 172 -16.58 0.38 -10.21
N ILE A 173 -17.37 1.43 -10.01
CA ILE A 173 -18.84 1.35 -9.92
C ILE A 173 -19.41 1.01 -11.30
N LYS A 174 -19.01 1.75 -12.33
CA LYS A 174 -19.42 1.55 -13.73
C LYS A 174 -19.06 0.15 -14.24
N ASN A 175 -17.87 -0.34 -13.87
CA ASN A 175 -17.38 -1.66 -14.27
C ASN A 175 -17.86 -2.79 -13.35
N ARG A 176 -18.56 -2.48 -12.25
CA ARG A 176 -18.93 -3.44 -11.19
C ARG A 176 -17.72 -4.29 -10.76
N PHE A 177 -16.65 -3.61 -10.37
CA PHE A 177 -15.37 -4.24 -10.06
C PHE A 177 -15.53 -5.45 -9.11
N THR A 178 -14.93 -6.58 -9.50
CA THR A 178 -14.84 -7.79 -8.70
C THR A 178 -13.45 -8.42 -8.87
N LEU A 179 -13.00 -9.14 -7.85
CA LEU A 179 -11.77 -9.93 -7.94
C LEU A 179 -12.02 -11.12 -8.89
N PRO A 180 -11.14 -11.38 -9.87
CA PRO A 180 -11.27 -12.56 -10.73
C PRO A 180 -11.39 -13.86 -9.91
N PRO A 181 -12.23 -14.81 -10.34
CA PRO A 181 -12.63 -15.96 -9.51
C PRO A 181 -11.49 -16.92 -9.15
N ASN A 182 -10.39 -16.88 -9.91
CA ASN A 182 -9.17 -17.65 -9.69
C ASN A 182 -8.20 -16.97 -8.71
N LEU A 183 -8.53 -15.78 -8.20
CA LEU A 183 -7.71 -15.02 -7.27
C LEU A 183 -8.39 -14.89 -5.90
N ALA A 184 -7.58 -14.68 -4.88
CA ALA A 184 -7.96 -14.69 -3.48
C ALA A 184 -7.07 -13.71 -2.70
N LEU A 185 -7.61 -13.08 -1.64
CA LEU A 185 -6.81 -12.27 -0.72
C LEU A 185 -6.03 -13.17 0.26
N LYS A 186 -4.82 -13.56 -0.14
CA LYS A 186 -4.02 -14.63 0.49
C LYS A 186 -3.62 -14.39 1.93
N ASN A 187 -3.49 -13.15 2.39
CA ASN A 187 -3.13 -12.88 3.79
C ASN A 187 -4.24 -13.26 4.78
N PHE A 188 -5.50 -13.34 4.32
CA PHE A 188 -6.64 -13.70 5.15
C PHE A 188 -6.92 -15.20 5.14
N GLU A 189 -6.30 -15.98 4.25
CA GLU A 189 -6.41 -17.44 4.27
C GLU A 189 -5.83 -18.00 5.57
N GLY A 190 -6.62 -18.83 6.26
CA GLY A 190 -6.21 -19.55 7.47
C GLY A 190 -6.17 -18.69 8.73
N LEU A 191 -6.80 -17.52 8.73
CA LEU A 191 -6.96 -16.70 9.94
C LEU A 191 -8.30 -17.00 10.63
N ASP A 192 -8.34 -16.84 11.96
CA ASP A 192 -9.60 -16.85 12.70
C ASP A 192 -10.36 -15.54 12.51
N HIS A 193 -11.37 -15.56 11.63
CA HIS A 193 -12.26 -14.43 11.31
C HIS A 193 -13.48 -14.33 12.23
N GLY A 194 -13.59 -15.19 13.24
CA GLY A 194 -14.77 -15.28 14.10
C GLY A 194 -16.02 -15.72 13.34
N LYS A 195 -17.12 -14.95 13.43
CA LYS A 195 -18.44 -15.31 12.86
C LYS A 195 -18.59 -15.01 11.36
N ILE A 196 -17.55 -14.48 10.72
CA ILE A 196 -17.63 -14.06 9.32
C ILE A 196 -17.12 -15.18 8.45
N ASP A 197 -17.90 -15.51 7.43
CA ASP A 197 -17.50 -16.49 6.44
C ASP A 197 -16.23 -16.02 5.72
N GLU A 198 -15.17 -16.82 5.86
CA GLU A 198 -13.87 -16.62 5.25
C GLU A 198 -13.97 -16.48 3.71
N LEU A 199 -14.93 -17.16 3.07
CA LEU A 199 -15.16 -17.04 1.62
C LEU A 199 -15.62 -15.64 1.21
N ILE A 200 -16.38 -14.94 2.05
CA ILE A 200 -16.83 -13.55 1.78
C ILE A 200 -15.62 -12.60 1.80
N ILE A 201 -14.68 -12.85 2.70
CA ILE A 201 -13.46 -12.04 2.89
C ILE A 201 -12.47 -12.31 1.75
N ILE A 202 -12.26 -13.57 1.41
CA ILE A 202 -11.25 -14.00 0.43
C ILE A 202 -11.70 -13.72 -1.02
N LYS A 203 -12.97 -14.01 -1.34
CA LYS A 203 -13.50 -13.93 -2.72
C LYS A 203 -14.12 -12.60 -3.08
N TYR A 204 -14.29 -11.69 -2.11
CA TYR A 204 -14.71 -10.33 -2.41
C TYR A 204 -16.08 -10.24 -3.10
N TYR A 205 -17.10 -10.90 -2.54
CA TYR A 205 -18.42 -11.02 -3.17
C TYR A 205 -19.16 -9.67 -3.25
N PRO A 206 -19.69 -9.27 -4.42
CA PRO A 206 -20.40 -8.01 -4.58
C PRO A 206 -21.84 -8.06 -4.04
N ALA A 207 -22.29 -6.95 -3.47
CA ALA A 207 -23.71 -6.62 -3.35
C ALA A 207 -23.97 -5.41 -4.26
N ASN A 208 -24.74 -5.59 -5.34
CA ASN A 208 -25.37 -4.63 -6.28
C ASN A 208 -24.59 -3.41 -6.88
N ASP A 209 -23.51 -2.90 -6.26
CA ASP A 209 -22.61 -1.82 -6.72
C ASP A 209 -21.18 -2.34 -7.01
N SER A 210 -20.17 -1.46 -7.10
CA SER A 210 -18.75 -1.87 -7.06
C SER A 210 -18.57 -2.84 -5.88
N GLY A 211 -18.10 -4.07 -6.16
CA GLY A 211 -17.78 -5.01 -5.09
C GLY A 211 -16.85 -4.38 -4.06
N LEU A 212 -16.03 -3.39 -4.51
CA LEU A 212 -15.13 -2.69 -3.61
C LEU A 212 -15.84 -1.79 -2.61
N ALA A 213 -16.72 -0.95 -3.11
CA ALA A 213 -17.52 -0.04 -2.31
C ALA A 213 -18.55 -0.78 -1.44
N SER A 214 -19.13 -1.88 -1.91
CA SER A 214 -20.12 -2.66 -1.16
C SER A 214 -19.50 -3.47 -0.03
N TYR A 215 -18.34 -4.12 -0.27
CA TYR A 215 -17.56 -4.78 0.78
C TYR A 215 -17.12 -3.77 1.85
N ALA A 216 -16.75 -2.56 1.46
CA ALA A 216 -16.41 -1.48 2.40
C ALA A 216 -17.61 -0.79 3.07
N GLY A 217 -18.78 -0.78 2.43
CA GLY A 217 -19.95 -0.02 2.85
C GLY A 217 -20.78 -0.71 3.93
N GLY A 218 -20.72 -2.03 4.02
CA GLY A 218 -21.58 -2.81 4.90
C GLY A 218 -21.24 -2.74 6.39
N GLN A 219 -20.01 -2.40 6.78
CA GLN A 219 -19.57 -2.71 8.15
C GLN A 219 -18.52 -1.76 8.75
N ILE A 220 -18.97 -0.54 9.00
CA ILE A 220 -18.13 0.60 9.33
C ILE A 220 -17.72 0.66 10.83
N ASP A 221 -16.42 0.84 11.12
CA ASP A 221 -15.89 1.26 12.44
C ASP A 221 -15.45 2.74 12.43
N ARG A 222 -16.32 3.64 12.91
CA ARG A 222 -16.05 5.09 12.93
C ARG A 222 -15.15 5.53 14.08
N THR A 223 -14.56 4.60 14.84
CA THR A 223 -13.89 4.91 16.11
C THR A 223 -12.37 4.97 16.04
N LEU A 224 -11.78 4.71 14.86
CA LEU A 224 -10.34 4.80 14.67
C LEU A 224 -9.83 6.20 15.06
N SER A 225 -8.80 6.19 15.89
CA SER A 225 -8.20 7.36 16.49
C SER A 225 -6.71 7.08 16.73
N TRP A 226 -6.01 8.09 17.23
CA TRP A 226 -4.63 7.97 17.69
C TRP A 226 -4.41 6.87 18.75
N LYS A 227 -5.44 6.48 19.51
CA LYS A 227 -5.37 5.36 20.46
C LYS A 227 -5.14 4.01 19.78
N ASP A 228 -5.59 3.87 18.53
CA ASP A 228 -5.38 2.65 17.74
C ASP A 228 -3.92 2.49 17.31
N VAL A 229 -3.24 3.61 17.08
CA VAL A 229 -1.79 3.63 16.83
C VAL A 229 -1.04 3.19 18.10
N GLN A 230 -1.44 3.71 19.26
CA GLN A 230 -0.89 3.30 20.55
C GLN A 230 -1.13 1.82 20.84
N TRP A 231 -2.33 1.32 20.56
CA TRP A 231 -2.63 -0.11 20.67
C TRP A 231 -1.77 -0.94 19.71
N LEU A 232 -1.53 -0.49 18.48
CA LEU A 232 -0.67 -1.21 17.54
C LEU A 232 0.78 -1.33 18.08
N GLN A 233 1.29 -0.29 18.74
CA GLN A 233 2.58 -0.32 19.43
C GLN A 233 2.64 -1.35 20.56
N THR A 234 1.52 -1.74 21.18
CA THR A 234 1.55 -2.77 22.25
C THR A 234 1.63 -4.19 21.72
N ILE A 235 1.32 -4.41 20.44
CA ILE A 235 1.29 -5.75 19.84
C ILE A 235 2.48 -6.05 18.92
N THR A 236 3.32 -5.07 18.59
CA THR A 236 4.54 -5.26 17.79
C THR A 236 5.68 -4.36 18.24
N ASN A 237 6.91 -4.84 18.08
CA ASN A 237 8.12 -4.05 18.25
C ASN A 237 8.67 -3.54 16.91
N MET A 238 8.01 -3.83 15.78
CA MET A 238 8.43 -3.29 14.49
C MET A 238 8.16 -1.78 14.43
N PRO A 239 9.02 -1.00 13.75
CA PRO A 239 8.70 0.37 13.34
C PRO A 239 7.32 0.48 12.67
N ILE A 240 6.59 1.56 12.95
CA ILE A 240 5.23 1.82 12.44
C ILE A 240 5.24 3.12 11.63
N LEU A 241 5.14 3.04 10.31
CA LEU A 241 4.94 4.23 9.48
C LEU A 241 3.44 4.53 9.37
N VAL A 242 3.03 5.77 9.63
CA VAL A 242 1.65 6.22 9.42
C VAL A 242 1.54 6.86 8.05
N LYS A 243 0.86 6.15 7.16
CA LYS A 243 0.50 6.56 5.80
C LYS A 243 -0.81 7.35 5.83
N GLY A 244 -0.83 8.50 5.15
CA GLY A 244 -2.02 9.30 4.91
C GLY A 244 -2.05 10.65 5.59
N VAL A 245 -0.92 11.09 6.14
CA VAL A 245 -0.81 12.38 6.83
C VAL A 245 -0.61 13.46 5.78
N LEU A 246 -1.52 14.44 5.74
CA LEU A 246 -1.49 15.54 4.76
C LEU A 246 -1.44 16.92 5.42
N THR A 247 -1.60 16.99 6.76
CA THR A 247 -1.67 18.24 7.52
C THR A 247 -0.52 18.33 8.52
N GLY A 248 -0.13 19.56 8.88
CA GLY A 248 0.90 19.76 9.91
C GLY A 248 0.40 19.39 11.31
N GLU A 249 -0.90 19.50 11.54
CA GLU A 249 -1.59 19.16 12.79
C GLU A 249 -1.55 17.66 13.07
N ASP A 250 -1.79 16.83 12.05
CA ASP A 250 -1.66 15.37 12.16
C ASP A 250 -0.19 14.97 12.32
N GLY A 251 0.74 15.68 11.68
CA GLY A 251 2.19 15.51 11.88
C GLY A 251 2.60 15.74 13.35
N LYS A 252 2.14 16.84 13.95
CA LYS A 252 2.39 17.14 15.39
C LYS A 252 1.72 16.13 16.32
N SER A 253 0.55 15.63 15.94
CA SER A 253 -0.15 14.60 16.72
C SER A 253 0.68 13.31 16.77
N LEU A 254 1.29 12.91 15.66
CA LEU A 254 2.22 11.78 15.61
C LEU A 254 3.43 11.96 16.52
N GLU A 255 4.08 13.12 16.47
CA GLU A 255 5.22 13.43 17.36
C GLU A 255 4.85 13.30 18.84
N THR A 256 3.63 13.69 19.21
CA THR A 256 3.15 13.61 20.61
C THR A 256 2.94 12.16 21.07
N ILE A 257 2.61 11.26 20.15
CA ILE A 257 2.33 9.84 20.44
C ILE A 257 3.58 8.98 20.29
N ASP A 258 4.62 9.49 19.60
CA ASP A 258 5.88 8.78 19.38
C ASP A 258 6.77 8.82 20.63
N SER A 259 6.44 7.99 21.61
CA SER A 259 7.28 7.80 22.79
C SER A 259 8.53 6.94 22.53
N SER A 260 8.72 6.42 21.30
CA SER A 260 9.73 5.38 21.00
C SER A 260 10.45 5.52 19.64
N ASN A 261 10.46 6.68 18.98
CA ASN A 261 11.05 6.90 17.63
C ASN A 261 10.58 5.88 16.58
N THR A 262 9.33 5.45 16.69
CA THR A 262 8.75 4.33 15.92
C THR A 262 7.80 4.85 14.85
N LEU A 263 7.40 6.12 14.89
CA LEU A 263 6.37 6.71 14.01
C LEU A 263 6.97 7.58 12.91
N TYR A 264 6.67 7.25 11.65
CA TYR A 264 7.14 8.00 10.49
C TYR A 264 5.96 8.48 9.64
N VAL A 265 6.04 9.71 9.16
CA VAL A 265 5.02 10.33 8.31
C VAL A 265 5.18 9.86 6.87
N CYS A 266 4.07 9.47 6.25
CA CYS A 266 4.02 9.18 4.83
C CYS A 266 2.72 9.76 4.23
N SER A 267 2.80 10.51 3.13
CA SER A 267 1.63 11.09 2.46
C SER A 267 0.84 10.03 1.65
N ASP A 268 -0.46 10.25 1.40
CA ASP A 268 -1.36 9.26 0.79
C ASP A 268 -0.99 8.86 -0.66
N TRP A 269 -0.73 7.56 -0.83
CA TRP A 269 -0.25 6.91 -2.04
C TRP A 269 -1.34 6.61 -3.08
N LYS A 270 -2.62 6.89 -2.76
CA LYS A 270 -3.71 6.72 -3.74
C LYS A 270 -3.82 7.89 -4.70
N THR A 271 -3.10 8.98 -4.45
CA THR A 271 -3.09 10.12 -5.35
C THR A 271 -1.67 10.51 -5.79
N SER A 272 -0.63 10.36 -4.95
CA SER A 272 0.77 10.64 -5.30
C SER A 272 1.61 9.36 -5.46
N GLY A 273 1.98 9.02 -6.71
CA GLY A 273 2.81 7.86 -7.03
C GLY A 273 4.30 7.97 -6.65
N ILE A 274 4.68 8.76 -5.64
CA ILE A 274 6.08 8.94 -5.21
C ILE A 274 6.14 9.05 -3.67
N LEU A 275 7.08 8.31 -3.08
CA LEU A 275 7.52 8.49 -1.70
C LEU A 275 8.38 9.74 -1.56
N THR A 276 7.96 10.62 -0.68
CA THR A 276 8.87 11.46 0.10
C THR A 276 8.60 11.14 1.56
N CYS A 277 9.43 10.29 2.18
CA CYS A 277 9.60 10.34 3.62
C CYS A 277 10.50 11.56 3.89
N CYS A 278 9.96 12.55 4.59
CA CYS A 278 10.76 13.55 5.26
C CYS A 278 11.27 12.97 6.58
#